data_AF-A0A9C8ZGR7-F1
#
_entry.id   AF-A0A9C8ZGR7-F1
#
_cell.length_a   1.000
_cell.length_b   1.000
_cell.length_c   1.000
_cell.angle_alpha   90.00
_cell.angle_beta   90.00
_cell.angle_gamma   90.00
#
_symmetry.space_group_name_H-M   'P 1'
#
loop_
_entity.id
_entity.type
_entity.pdbx_description
1 polymer ?
#
loop_
_entity_poly.entity_id
_entity_poly.type
_entity_poly.pdbx_seq_one_letter_code
_entity_poly.pdbx_strand_id
1 'polypeptide(L)'
;MRNFPRVIVFLMCLAATVTLASAAEKPSWGGISGSVNFCGLGGLDGMQVYVPGKMYVVITDDSGRFVLHGLPPGRYTLAYRKGDTLLNQNQDIQVLAGQTTALGEIAFCDRRGASVRGAAQAKQETCMAQSQDPQCRDADGDGVPAANDCDDANAKVFPGAVEMCDGLDNNCNGSVDDNVSILVERGMGACKAGAVSILKCDKGYADCDGDVSNGCETDLMSDDENCGSCGNACAATEICSLGFC
;
A
#
# COMPACT_ATOMS: atom_id res chain seq x y z
N MET A 1 -46.36 16.02 -74.68
CA MET A 1 -46.14 14.61 -74.28
C MET A 1 -44.66 14.35 -74.11
N ARG A 2 -44.17 14.22 -72.88
CA ARG A 2 -43.08 13.30 -72.47
C ARG A 2 -42.83 13.48 -70.97
N ASN A 3 -43.31 12.48 -70.23
CA ASN A 3 -43.04 12.22 -68.82
C ASN A 3 -41.55 11.99 -68.60
N PHE A 4 -40.98 12.56 -67.54
CA PHE A 4 -39.77 12.03 -66.92
C PHE A 4 -40.11 11.66 -65.46
N PRO A 5 -40.04 10.37 -65.08
CA PRO A 5 -40.26 9.98 -63.70
C PRO A 5 -39.02 10.36 -62.87
N ARG A 6 -39.25 10.93 -61.68
CA ARG A 6 -38.20 11.14 -60.68
C ARG A 6 -37.80 9.77 -60.11
N VAL A 7 -36.65 9.25 -60.53
CA VAL A 7 -36.05 8.07 -59.92
C VAL A 7 -35.38 8.52 -58.61
N ILE A 8 -36.01 8.19 -57.49
CA ILE A 8 -35.42 8.37 -56.15
C ILE A 8 -34.46 7.18 -55.95
N VAL A 9 -33.16 7.45 -56.04
CA VAL A 9 -32.12 6.48 -55.69
C VAL A 9 -32.07 6.38 -54.16
N PHE A 10 -32.69 5.34 -53.60
CA PHE A 10 -32.51 4.98 -52.19
C PHE A 10 -31.10 4.43 -52.02
N LEU A 11 -30.17 5.28 -51.57
CA LEU A 11 -28.84 4.86 -51.15
C LEU A 11 -28.99 4.12 -49.81
N MET A 12 -29.14 2.79 -49.86
CA MET A 12 -29.07 1.95 -48.67
C MET A 12 -27.64 2.00 -48.12
N CYS A 13 -27.45 2.83 -47.10
CA CYS A 13 -26.23 2.86 -46.31
C CYS A 13 -26.24 1.62 -45.39
N LEU A 14 -25.52 0.56 -45.78
CA LEU A 14 -25.26 -0.58 -44.90
C LEU A 14 -24.34 -0.10 -43.77
N ALA A 15 -24.89 0.18 -42.60
CA ALA A 15 -24.10 0.40 -41.40
C ALA A 15 -23.54 -0.96 -40.94
N ALA A 16 -22.30 -1.27 -41.32
CA ALA A 16 -21.55 -2.37 -40.73
C ALA A 16 -21.19 -1.97 -39.29
N THR A 17 -21.80 -2.64 -38.31
CA THR A 17 -21.43 -2.50 -36.91
C THR A 17 -20.07 -3.18 -36.70
N VAL A 18 -19.03 -2.38 -36.56
CA VAL A 18 -17.72 -2.87 -36.11
C VAL A 18 -17.83 -3.12 -34.60
N THR A 19 -17.86 -4.38 -34.19
CA THR A 19 -17.66 -4.75 -32.79
C THR A 19 -16.21 -4.48 -32.43
N LEU A 20 -15.96 -3.35 -31.77
CA LEU A 20 -14.70 -3.09 -31.09
C LEU A 20 -14.63 -4.02 -29.87
N ALA A 21 -14.02 -5.20 -30.04
CA ALA A 21 -13.50 -5.93 -28.90
C ALA A 21 -12.39 -5.06 -28.30
N SER A 22 -12.62 -4.52 -27.11
CA SER A 22 -11.59 -3.88 -26.32
C SER A 22 -10.46 -4.90 -26.11
N ALA A 23 -9.32 -4.69 -26.75
CA ALA A 23 -8.11 -5.37 -26.37
C ALA A 23 -7.72 -4.78 -25.02
N ALA A 24 -8.11 -5.43 -23.92
CA ALA A 24 -7.52 -5.15 -22.63
C ALA A 24 -6.00 -5.20 -22.80
N GLU A 25 -5.32 -4.08 -22.57
CA GLU A 25 -3.87 -4.00 -22.68
C GLU A 25 -3.29 -5.07 -21.77
N LYS A 26 -2.59 -6.07 -22.35
CA LYS A 26 -2.01 -7.14 -21.56
C LYS A 26 -1.11 -6.52 -20.50
N PRO A 27 -1.22 -6.94 -19.22
CA PRO A 27 -0.43 -6.33 -18.15
C PRO A 27 1.06 -6.41 -18.50
N SER A 28 1.72 -5.25 -18.56
CA SER A 28 3.14 -5.14 -18.96
C SER A 28 4.11 -5.45 -17.82
N TRP A 29 3.59 -5.87 -16.67
CA TRP A 29 4.33 -6.07 -15.43
C TRP A 29 3.86 -7.33 -14.71
N GLY A 30 4.75 -7.97 -13.99
CA GLY A 30 4.49 -9.08 -13.05
C GLY A 30 5.20 -8.82 -11.73
N GLY A 31 5.43 -9.88 -10.96
CA GLY A 31 6.09 -9.79 -9.67
C GLY A 31 6.88 -11.03 -9.27
N ILE A 32 7.56 -10.94 -8.14
CA ILE A 32 8.25 -12.05 -7.46
C ILE A 32 7.89 -11.98 -5.99
N SER A 33 7.56 -13.10 -5.36
CA SER A 33 7.30 -13.16 -3.91
C SER A 33 8.04 -14.32 -3.25
N GLY A 34 8.22 -14.24 -1.93
CA GLY A 34 8.79 -15.31 -1.13
C GLY A 34 8.88 -14.93 0.33
N SER A 35 9.51 -15.80 1.12
CA SER A 35 9.88 -15.50 2.50
C SER A 35 11.32 -15.89 2.77
N VAL A 36 11.95 -15.27 3.76
CA VAL A 36 13.29 -15.60 4.24
C VAL A 36 13.20 -16.12 5.67
N ASN A 37 13.94 -17.18 5.96
CA ASN A 37 13.97 -17.81 7.29
C ASN A 37 15.41 -18.07 7.69
N PHE A 38 15.70 -18.00 8.99
CA PHE A 38 17.00 -18.39 9.54
C PHE A 38 16.91 -19.72 10.28
N CYS A 39 17.14 -20.83 9.56
CA CYS A 39 17.13 -22.20 10.09
C CYS A 39 15.92 -22.55 10.99
N GLY A 40 14.72 -22.09 10.66
CA GLY A 40 13.52 -22.39 11.43
C GLY A 40 13.36 -21.56 12.72
N LEU A 41 14.23 -20.56 12.92
CA LEU A 41 14.11 -19.59 14.03
C LEU A 41 13.11 -18.47 13.73
N GLY A 42 12.52 -18.45 12.53
CA GLY A 42 11.49 -17.51 12.13
C GLY A 42 11.93 -16.56 11.03
N GLY A 43 11.02 -15.65 10.69
CA GLY A 43 11.22 -14.60 9.71
C GLY A 43 12.43 -13.73 10.00
N LEU A 44 13.03 -13.19 8.94
CA LEU A 44 14.09 -12.20 9.08
C LEU A 44 13.54 -10.82 8.72
N ASP A 45 13.19 -10.03 9.72
CA ASP A 45 12.92 -8.61 9.55
C ASP A 45 14.11 -7.89 8.91
N GLY A 46 13.85 -6.92 8.04
CA GLY A 46 14.85 -5.97 7.60
C GLY A 46 15.92 -6.55 6.67
N MET A 47 15.67 -7.66 5.97
CA MET A 47 16.54 -8.21 4.93
C MET A 47 16.29 -7.47 3.62
N GLN A 48 17.34 -6.99 2.97
CA GLN A 48 17.22 -6.41 1.64
C GLN A 48 17.17 -7.53 0.60
N VAL A 49 16.08 -7.56 -0.17
CA VAL A 49 15.87 -8.46 -1.30
C VAL A 49 15.84 -7.62 -2.57
N TYR A 50 16.79 -7.84 -3.47
CA TYR A 50 17.01 -6.93 -4.58
C TYR A 50 17.42 -7.61 -5.87
N VAL A 51 17.19 -6.94 -6.99
CA VAL A 51 17.70 -7.36 -8.31
C VAL A 51 19.04 -6.66 -8.58
N PRO A 52 20.17 -7.38 -8.68
CA PRO A 52 21.46 -6.76 -8.94
C PRO A 52 21.47 -5.93 -10.23
N GLY A 53 22.04 -4.73 -10.15
CA GLY A 53 22.12 -3.80 -11.28
C GLY A 53 20.80 -3.14 -11.67
N LYS A 54 19.74 -3.29 -10.87
CA LYS A 54 18.45 -2.62 -11.05
C LYS A 54 18.01 -1.97 -9.74
N MET A 55 17.11 -0.99 -9.83
CA MET A 55 16.55 -0.28 -8.65
C MET A 55 15.33 -0.99 -8.05
N TYR A 56 15.25 -2.32 -8.17
CA TYR A 56 14.21 -3.11 -7.54
C TYR A 56 14.76 -3.66 -6.22
N VAL A 57 14.32 -3.09 -5.12
CA VAL A 57 14.71 -3.45 -3.76
C VAL A 57 13.45 -3.47 -2.91
N VAL A 58 13.29 -4.53 -2.12
CA VAL A 58 12.29 -4.61 -1.06
C VAL A 58 12.97 -5.04 0.22
N ILE A 59 12.36 -4.69 1.34
CA ILE A 59 12.82 -5.09 2.67
C ILE A 59 11.79 -6.08 3.19
N THR A 60 12.26 -7.18 3.76
CA THR A 60 11.38 -8.19 4.35
C THR A 60 10.76 -7.69 5.64
N ASP A 61 9.51 -8.08 5.88
CA ASP A 61 8.82 -7.86 7.15
C ASP A 61 9.37 -8.79 8.26
N ASP A 62 8.79 -8.69 9.46
CA ASP A 62 9.14 -9.48 10.64
C ASP A 62 8.98 -10.99 10.44
N SER A 63 8.02 -11.40 9.61
CA SER A 63 7.82 -12.78 9.16
C SER A 63 8.79 -13.21 8.06
N GLY A 64 9.65 -12.31 7.59
CA GLY A 64 10.63 -12.52 6.53
C GLY A 64 10.01 -12.49 5.14
N ARG A 65 8.75 -12.11 4.96
CA ARG A 65 8.10 -12.11 3.65
C ARG A 65 8.55 -10.92 2.83
N PHE A 66 8.57 -11.10 1.52
CA PHE A 66 8.83 -10.04 0.57
C PHE A 66 7.98 -10.22 -0.69
N VAL A 67 7.55 -9.10 -1.27
CA VAL A 67 6.89 -9.07 -2.57
C VAL A 67 7.44 -7.92 -3.41
N LEU A 68 7.99 -8.27 -4.55
CA LEU A 68 8.47 -7.38 -5.59
C LEU A 68 7.39 -7.29 -6.67
N HIS A 69 6.74 -6.14 -6.78
CA HIS A 69 5.77 -5.84 -7.84
C HIS A 69 6.38 -5.00 -8.96
N GLY A 70 5.71 -4.92 -10.11
CA GLY A 70 6.08 -3.99 -11.17
C GLY A 70 7.33 -4.42 -11.96
N LEU A 71 7.62 -5.71 -12.05
CA LEU A 71 8.75 -6.23 -12.82
C LEU A 71 8.33 -6.49 -14.26
N PRO A 72 9.03 -5.97 -15.28
CA PRO A 72 8.81 -6.39 -16.65
C PRO A 72 8.93 -7.91 -16.80
N PRO A 73 8.13 -8.56 -17.67
CA PRO A 73 8.32 -9.97 -17.98
C PRO A 73 9.75 -10.26 -18.43
N GLY A 74 10.37 -11.28 -17.87
CA GLY A 74 11.78 -11.55 -18.10
C GLY A 74 12.38 -12.55 -17.12
N ARG A 75 13.69 -12.76 -17.21
CA ARG A 75 14.46 -13.56 -16.25
C ARG A 75 15.24 -12.65 -15.32
N TYR A 76 15.20 -12.97 -14.03
CA TYR A 76 15.80 -12.18 -12.98
C TYR A 76 16.72 -13.03 -12.10
N THR A 77 17.75 -12.37 -11.57
CA THR A 77 18.49 -12.86 -10.41
C THR A 77 18.05 -12.04 -9.22
N LEU A 78 17.74 -12.70 -8.11
CA LEU A 78 17.34 -12.06 -6.86
C LEU A 78 18.41 -12.32 -5.80
N ALA A 79 18.86 -11.27 -5.14
CA ALA A 79 19.93 -11.29 -4.15
C ALA A 79 19.39 -10.87 -2.78
N TYR A 80 19.95 -11.44 -1.72
CA TYR A 80 19.50 -11.25 -0.34
C TYR A 80 20.66 -10.77 0.52
N ARG A 81 20.50 -9.63 1.20
CA ARG A 81 21.56 -8.95 1.94
C ARG A 81 21.06 -8.45 3.30
N LYS A 82 21.86 -8.65 4.35
CA LYS A 82 21.62 -8.06 5.69
C LYS A 82 22.78 -7.15 6.04
N GLY A 83 22.50 -5.89 6.38
CA GLY A 83 23.57 -4.88 6.51
C GLY A 83 24.30 -4.76 5.17
N ASP A 84 25.61 -4.97 5.14
CA ASP A 84 26.43 -4.99 3.91
C ASP A 84 26.81 -6.40 3.42
N THR A 85 26.32 -7.44 4.10
CA THR A 85 26.68 -8.83 3.81
C THR A 85 25.68 -9.46 2.86
N LEU A 86 26.15 -9.88 1.67
CA LEU A 86 25.36 -10.71 0.75
C LEU A 86 25.29 -12.14 1.29
N LEU A 87 24.09 -12.67 1.44
CA LEU A 87 23.85 -13.97 2.07
C LEU A 87 23.49 -15.07 1.07
N ASN A 88 22.72 -14.76 0.03
CA ASN A 88 22.35 -15.74 -1.01
C ASN A 88 21.90 -15.04 -2.30
N GLN A 89 21.75 -15.83 -3.38
CA GLN A 89 21.14 -15.41 -4.65
C GLN A 89 20.34 -16.54 -5.29
N ASN A 90 19.15 -16.24 -5.80
CA ASN A 90 18.39 -17.10 -6.71
C ASN A 90 18.59 -16.62 -8.15
N GLN A 91 18.85 -17.54 -9.07
CA GLN A 91 19.06 -17.23 -10.49
C GLN A 91 17.88 -17.76 -11.33
N ASP A 92 17.77 -17.24 -12.56
CA ASP A 92 16.82 -17.70 -13.58
C ASP A 92 15.34 -17.63 -13.19
N ILE A 93 14.96 -16.73 -12.29
CA ILE A 93 13.57 -16.51 -11.89
C ILE A 93 12.80 -15.91 -13.07
N GLN A 94 11.81 -16.63 -13.56
CA GLN A 94 10.96 -16.17 -14.66
C GLN A 94 9.80 -15.36 -14.12
N VAL A 95 9.63 -14.12 -14.60
CA VAL A 95 8.45 -13.27 -14.36
C VAL A 95 7.62 -13.24 -15.63
N LEU A 96 6.33 -13.51 -15.49
CA LEU A 96 5.35 -13.44 -16.57
C LEU A 96 4.44 -12.23 -16.38
N ALA A 97 3.94 -11.71 -17.51
CA ALA A 97 2.98 -10.60 -17.54
C ALA A 97 1.74 -10.92 -16.68
N GLY A 98 1.43 -10.05 -15.73
CA GLY A 98 0.28 -10.17 -14.83
C GLY A 98 0.38 -11.29 -13.79
N GLN A 99 1.55 -11.91 -13.61
CA GLN A 99 1.75 -12.99 -12.65
C GLN A 99 2.83 -12.65 -11.65
N THR A 100 2.65 -13.12 -10.41
CA THR A 100 3.66 -13.08 -9.36
C THR A 100 4.30 -14.45 -9.23
N THR A 101 5.61 -14.53 -9.46
CA THR A 101 6.38 -15.77 -9.34
C THR A 101 6.74 -16.01 -7.88
N ALA A 102 6.12 -17.00 -7.26
CA ALA A 102 6.38 -17.37 -5.87
C ALA A 102 7.62 -18.27 -5.75
N LEU A 103 8.59 -17.85 -4.92
CA LEU A 103 9.84 -18.58 -4.65
C LEU A 103 9.74 -19.52 -3.44
N GLY A 104 8.67 -19.40 -2.63
CA GLY A 104 8.55 -20.12 -1.36
C GLY A 104 9.49 -19.56 -0.28
N GLU A 105 9.84 -20.39 0.69
CA GLU A 105 10.77 -20.04 1.76
C GLU A 105 12.23 -20.21 1.32
N ILE A 106 13.04 -19.18 1.54
CA ILE A 106 14.48 -19.15 1.36
C ILE A 106 15.16 -19.19 2.73
N ALA A 107 15.69 -20.35 3.09
CA ALA A 107 16.38 -20.55 4.36
C ALA A 107 17.88 -20.18 4.28
N PHE A 108 18.39 -19.45 5.27
CA PHE A 108 19.79 -19.06 5.41
C PHE A 108 20.43 -19.80 6.60
N CYS A 109 21.47 -20.61 6.37
CA CYS A 109 22.16 -21.40 7.39
C CYS A 109 23.71 -21.43 7.20
N ASP A 110 24.46 -21.61 8.30
CA ASP A 110 25.94 -21.67 8.37
C ASP A 110 26.54 -23.09 8.15
N ARG A 111 27.86 -23.16 7.89
CA ARG A 111 28.80 -24.28 7.63
C ARG A 111 28.94 -25.33 8.75
N ARG A 112 27.84 -25.70 9.38
CA ARG A 112 27.63 -27.07 9.88
C ARG A 112 26.57 -27.85 9.05
N GLY A 113 26.02 -27.20 8.02
CA GLY A 113 26.38 -27.56 6.65
C GLY A 113 25.63 -28.71 5.95
N ALA A 114 24.29 -28.73 5.98
CA ALA A 114 23.53 -29.51 4.99
C ALA A 114 22.20 -28.85 4.60
N SER A 115 22.27 -28.00 3.56
CA SER A 115 21.21 -27.88 2.55
C SER A 115 21.91 -27.56 1.22
N VAL A 116 22.17 -28.60 0.45
CA VAL A 116 22.48 -28.49 -0.97
C VAL A 116 21.35 -29.21 -1.68
N ARG A 117 20.71 -28.47 -2.59
CA ARG A 117 19.50 -28.79 -3.37
C ARG A 117 18.21 -28.44 -2.66
N GLY A 118 17.52 -27.46 -3.25
CA GLY A 118 16.11 -27.25 -3.04
C GLY A 118 15.37 -28.56 -3.22
N ALA A 119 14.95 -29.14 -2.11
CA ALA A 119 13.80 -29.98 -2.07
C ALA A 119 12.66 -29.04 -1.68
N ALA A 120 11.80 -28.73 -2.66
CA ALA A 120 10.43 -28.36 -2.37
C ALA A 120 9.84 -29.52 -1.57
N GLN A 121 9.89 -29.42 -0.24
CA GLN A 121 9.06 -30.22 0.63
C GLN A 121 8.07 -29.24 1.23
N ALA A 122 6.89 -29.24 0.59
CA ALA A 122 5.70 -28.60 1.10
C ALA A 122 5.47 -29.05 2.54
N LYS A 123 5.75 -28.16 3.50
CA LYS A 123 4.96 -28.08 4.71
C LYS A 123 3.90 -27.01 4.46
N GLN A 124 2.85 -27.52 3.85
CA GLN A 124 1.60 -26.87 3.52
C GLN A 124 0.78 -26.74 4.81
N GLU A 125 0.89 -25.61 5.50
CA GLU A 125 -0.30 -25.01 6.13
C GLU A 125 -0.90 -24.11 5.06
N THR A 126 -1.63 -24.73 4.12
CA THR A 126 -2.27 -24.01 3.02
C THR A 126 -3.70 -24.48 3.01
N CYS A 127 -4.60 -23.54 3.26
CA CYS A 127 -6.00 -23.64 2.93
C CYS A 127 -6.13 -24.19 1.51
N MET A 128 -6.54 -25.45 1.41
CA MET A 128 -6.78 -26.10 0.14
C MET A 128 -8.12 -25.59 -0.39
N ALA A 129 -8.30 -25.55 -1.71
CA ALA A 129 -9.52 -25.09 -2.38
C ALA A 129 -10.83 -25.82 -1.97
N GLN A 130 -10.78 -26.77 -1.03
CA GLN A 130 -11.90 -27.56 -0.52
C GLN A 130 -11.87 -27.77 1.01
N SER A 131 -11.02 -27.06 1.77
CA SER A 131 -10.99 -27.23 3.23
C SER A 131 -12.29 -26.71 3.87
N GLN A 132 -12.95 -27.58 4.64
CA GLN A 132 -14.12 -27.23 5.46
C GLN A 132 -13.74 -26.48 6.75
N ASP A 133 -12.46 -26.17 6.92
CA ASP A 133 -11.95 -25.43 8.06
C ASP A 133 -12.44 -23.97 8.02
N PRO A 134 -13.10 -23.47 9.07
CA PRO A 134 -13.48 -22.06 9.18
C PRO A 134 -12.29 -21.11 8.96
N GLN A 135 -11.09 -21.49 9.40
CA GLN A 135 -9.87 -20.67 9.25
C GLN A 135 -9.43 -20.50 7.79
N CYS A 136 -9.98 -21.32 6.89
CA CYS A 136 -9.69 -21.27 5.48
C CYS A 136 -10.80 -20.64 4.63
N ARG A 137 -11.82 -20.12 5.28
CA ARG A 137 -12.87 -19.34 4.64
C ARG A 137 -12.50 -17.87 4.76
N ASP A 138 -12.74 -17.15 3.69
CA ASP A 138 -12.79 -15.70 3.67
C ASP A 138 -14.18 -15.33 4.19
N ALA A 139 -14.23 -14.83 5.43
CA ALA A 139 -15.47 -14.66 6.17
C ALA A 139 -16.14 -13.30 5.90
N ASP A 140 -15.36 -12.28 5.53
CA ASP A 140 -15.82 -10.93 5.25
C ASP A 140 -15.72 -10.51 3.78
N GLY A 141 -14.99 -11.27 2.95
CA GLY A 141 -14.96 -11.16 1.50
C GLY A 141 -13.84 -10.28 0.94
N ASP A 142 -12.77 -10.02 1.68
CA ASP A 142 -11.64 -9.21 1.19
C ASP A 142 -10.58 -9.99 0.37
N GLY A 143 -10.74 -11.32 0.30
CA GLY A 143 -9.84 -12.22 -0.40
C GLY A 143 -8.71 -12.81 0.45
N VAL A 144 -8.71 -12.57 1.76
CA VAL A 144 -7.79 -13.16 2.74
C VAL A 144 -8.53 -14.19 3.59
N PRO A 145 -8.02 -15.43 3.71
CA PRO A 145 -8.61 -16.41 4.62
C PRO A 145 -8.43 -15.99 6.07
N ALA A 146 -9.40 -16.30 6.93
CA ALA A 146 -9.38 -15.96 8.36
C ALA A 146 -8.10 -16.38 9.11
N ALA A 147 -7.40 -17.43 8.65
CA ALA A 147 -6.11 -17.84 9.21
C ALA A 147 -5.00 -16.78 9.08
N ASN A 148 -5.12 -15.87 8.12
CA ASN A 148 -4.12 -14.87 7.77
C ASN A 148 -4.65 -13.43 7.91
N ASP A 149 -5.84 -13.27 8.47
CA ASP A 149 -6.49 -11.99 8.68
C ASP A 149 -6.60 -11.71 10.19
N CYS A 150 -6.23 -10.50 10.60
CA CYS A 150 -6.30 -10.09 12.00
C CYS A 150 -7.72 -9.74 12.46
N ASP A 151 -8.66 -9.49 11.54
CA ASP A 151 -10.09 -9.29 11.83
C ASP A 151 -10.97 -9.86 10.71
N ASP A 152 -11.21 -11.18 10.75
CA ASP A 152 -11.99 -11.94 9.74
C ASP A 152 -13.48 -11.54 9.58
N ALA A 153 -13.92 -10.54 10.35
CA ALA A 153 -15.27 -10.00 10.30
C ALA A 153 -15.33 -8.64 9.61
N ASN A 154 -14.20 -8.10 9.14
CA ASN A 154 -14.07 -6.74 8.65
C ASN A 154 -13.17 -6.63 7.41
N ALA A 155 -13.80 -6.67 6.23
CA ALA A 155 -13.12 -6.64 4.93
C ALA A 155 -12.29 -5.37 4.61
N LYS A 156 -12.15 -4.45 5.56
CA LYS A 156 -11.24 -3.29 5.49
C LYS A 156 -9.96 -3.51 6.29
N VAL A 157 -9.88 -4.58 7.06
CA VAL A 157 -8.75 -4.98 7.90
C VAL A 157 -8.19 -6.23 7.27
N PHE A 158 -7.00 -6.14 6.67
CA PHE A 158 -6.31 -7.27 6.07
C PHE A 158 -4.84 -6.96 5.84
N PRO A 159 -3.98 -7.98 5.71
CA PRO A 159 -2.56 -7.80 5.42
C PRO A 159 -2.30 -6.83 4.26
N GLY A 160 -1.67 -5.69 4.57
CA GLY A 160 -1.32 -4.65 3.60
C GLY A 160 -2.43 -3.67 3.21
N ALA A 161 -3.55 -3.62 3.94
CA ALA A 161 -4.53 -2.54 3.79
C ALA A 161 -3.91 -1.16 4.10
N VAL A 162 -4.63 -0.09 3.79
CA VAL A 162 -4.23 1.27 4.18
C VAL A 162 -4.68 1.53 5.61
N GLU A 163 -3.77 2.02 6.45
CA GLU A 163 -4.09 2.45 7.81
C GLU A 163 -5.05 3.65 7.83
N MET A 164 -6.08 3.55 8.65
CA MET A 164 -7.01 4.62 8.99
C MET A 164 -6.79 5.04 10.43
N CYS A 165 -7.18 6.27 10.80
CA CYS A 165 -7.15 6.72 12.19
C CYS A 165 -8.43 6.29 12.91
N ASP A 166 -8.60 4.99 13.12
CA ASP A 166 -9.78 4.41 13.77
C ASP A 166 -9.43 3.55 14.99
N GLY A 167 -8.15 3.46 15.32
CA GLY A 167 -7.64 2.68 16.45
C GLY A 167 -7.57 1.19 16.17
N LEU A 168 -7.69 0.79 14.90
CA LEU A 168 -7.46 -0.57 14.42
C LEU A 168 -6.08 -0.68 13.75
N ASP A 169 -5.56 -1.90 13.70
CA ASP A 169 -4.44 -2.27 12.82
C ASP A 169 -5.07 -2.76 11.52
N ASN A 170 -5.27 -1.86 10.56
CA ASN A 170 -5.99 -2.22 9.33
C ASN A 170 -5.12 -3.12 8.43
N ASN A 171 -3.80 -3.00 8.51
CA ASN A 171 -2.88 -3.68 7.60
C ASN A 171 -2.27 -4.96 8.20
N CYS A 172 -2.69 -5.34 9.40
CA CYS A 172 -2.25 -6.51 10.18
C CYS A 172 -0.73 -6.61 10.37
N ASN A 173 -0.02 -5.48 10.53
CA ASN A 173 1.43 -5.46 10.75
C ASN A 173 1.84 -5.45 12.23
N GLY A 174 0.87 -5.46 13.15
CA GLY A 174 1.07 -5.41 14.59
C GLY A 174 1.19 -4.01 15.18
N SER A 175 1.01 -2.96 14.37
CA SER A 175 1.01 -1.56 14.77
C SER A 175 -0.34 -0.93 14.47
N VAL A 176 -0.85 -0.14 15.42
CA VAL A 176 -2.15 0.54 15.29
C VAL A 176 -1.93 1.97 14.82
N ASP A 177 -2.68 2.37 13.78
CA ASP A 177 -2.63 3.68 13.12
C ASP A 177 -1.22 4.13 12.70
N ASP A 178 -0.38 3.20 12.24
CA ASP A 178 0.98 3.54 11.81
C ASP A 178 0.99 4.27 10.46
N ASN A 179 1.96 5.18 10.27
CA ASN A 179 2.10 5.94 9.03
C ASN A 179 0.86 6.77 8.60
N VAL A 180 -0.09 7.01 9.50
CA VAL A 180 -1.29 7.83 9.23
C VAL A 180 -0.97 9.31 9.41
N SER A 181 -0.96 10.04 8.30
CA SER A 181 -0.91 11.51 8.29
C SER A 181 -2.30 12.06 8.01
N ILE A 182 -2.81 12.90 8.92
CA ILE A 182 -4.14 13.50 8.81
C ILE A 182 -3.97 14.93 8.30
N LEU A 183 -4.71 15.30 7.27
CA LEU A 183 -4.86 16.70 6.91
C LEU A 183 -5.94 17.31 7.81
N VAL A 184 -5.57 18.33 8.58
CA VAL A 184 -6.52 19.14 9.36
C VAL A 184 -6.66 20.51 8.70
N GLU A 185 -7.71 21.25 9.01
CA GLU A 185 -7.86 22.60 8.46
C GLU A 185 -6.65 23.46 8.86
N ARG A 186 -5.96 24.00 7.85
CA ARG A 186 -4.78 24.88 8.02
C ARG A 186 -3.67 24.25 8.85
N GLY A 187 -3.48 22.94 8.72
CA GLY A 187 -2.40 22.25 9.41
C GLY A 187 -2.27 20.78 9.04
N MET A 188 -1.44 20.10 9.80
CA MET A 188 -1.18 18.67 9.73
C MET A 188 -1.44 18.06 11.11
N GLY A 189 -2.22 16.98 11.12
CA GLY A 189 -2.48 16.17 12.29
C GLY A 189 -1.71 14.84 12.26
N ALA A 190 -1.49 14.28 13.45
CA ALA A 190 -0.99 12.93 13.64
C ALA A 190 -2.09 12.07 14.28
N CYS A 191 -2.15 10.81 13.87
CA CYS A 191 -3.00 9.83 14.54
C CYS A 191 -2.21 9.06 15.60
N LYS A 192 -2.88 8.74 16.72
CA LYS A 192 -2.38 7.76 17.68
C LYS A 192 -3.55 7.08 18.40
N ALA A 193 -3.70 5.77 18.22
CA ALA A 193 -4.73 4.96 18.85
C ALA A 193 -6.17 5.49 18.62
N GLY A 194 -6.49 5.84 17.38
CA GLY A 194 -7.78 6.39 16.95
C GLY A 194 -8.03 7.84 17.33
N ALA A 195 -7.05 8.50 17.98
CA ALA A 195 -7.14 9.91 18.34
C ALA A 195 -6.27 10.77 17.40
N VAL A 196 -6.89 11.77 16.80
CA VAL A 196 -6.19 12.81 16.02
C VAL A 196 -5.64 13.87 16.97
N SER A 197 -4.42 14.30 16.72
CA SER A 197 -3.79 15.44 17.39
C SER A 197 -3.24 16.40 16.35
N ILE A 198 -3.29 17.70 16.61
CA ILE A 198 -2.66 18.69 15.73
C ILE A 198 -1.14 18.62 15.95
N LEU A 199 -0.42 18.26 14.90
CA LEU A 199 1.05 18.15 14.92
C LEU A 199 1.68 19.49 14.57
N LYS A 200 1.11 20.21 13.59
CA LYS A 200 1.63 21.49 13.14
C LYS A 200 0.55 22.29 12.42
N CYS A 201 0.40 23.55 12.80
CA CYS A 201 -0.38 24.52 12.05
C CYS A 201 0.42 25.15 10.90
N ASP A 202 -0.29 25.56 9.88
CA ASP A 202 0.23 26.41 8.82
C ASP A 202 0.75 27.73 9.41
N LYS A 203 1.69 28.35 8.70
CA LYS A 203 2.32 29.58 9.18
C LYS A 203 1.25 30.68 9.37
N GLY A 204 1.18 31.23 10.58
CA GLY A 204 0.23 32.29 10.93
C GLY A 204 -1.10 31.76 11.47
N TYR A 205 -1.26 30.45 11.59
CA TYR A 205 -2.45 29.84 12.18
C TYR A 205 -2.11 29.09 13.47
N ALA A 206 -3.10 28.99 14.36
CA ALA A 206 -3.03 28.19 15.57
C ALA A 206 -4.41 27.59 15.92
N ASP A 207 -4.35 26.50 16.68
CA ASP A 207 -5.47 25.94 17.42
C ASP A 207 -5.53 26.64 18.78
N CYS A 208 -6.48 27.56 18.96
CA CYS A 208 -6.58 28.35 20.19
C CYS A 208 -7.71 27.90 21.10
N ASP A 209 -8.65 27.08 20.61
CA ASP A 209 -9.73 26.50 21.42
C ASP A 209 -9.42 25.05 21.88
N GLY A 210 -8.42 24.41 21.29
CA GLY A 210 -8.00 23.04 21.56
C GLY A 210 -8.83 21.99 20.85
N ASP A 211 -9.71 22.37 19.91
CA ASP A 211 -10.59 21.45 19.19
C ASP A 211 -9.91 20.93 17.92
N VAL A 212 -9.41 19.70 17.97
CA VAL A 212 -8.79 19.06 16.81
C VAL A 212 -9.73 18.89 15.60
N SER A 213 -11.05 19.04 15.80
CA SER A 213 -12.07 18.83 14.77
C SER A 213 -12.19 20.00 13.79
N ASN A 214 -11.85 21.22 14.22
CA ASN A 214 -11.85 22.43 13.39
C ASN A 214 -10.42 22.90 13.02
N GLY A 215 -9.38 22.26 13.57
CA GLY A 215 -8.02 22.36 13.08
C GLY A 215 -7.27 23.56 13.66
N CYS A 216 -6.57 24.31 12.82
CA CYS A 216 -5.85 25.54 13.20
C CYS A 216 -6.61 26.76 12.68
N GLU A 217 -7.78 26.98 13.25
CA GLU A 217 -8.81 27.92 12.83
C GLU A 217 -8.45 29.39 13.06
N THR A 218 -7.57 29.67 14.03
CA THR A 218 -7.28 31.03 14.49
C THR A 218 -6.16 31.68 13.67
N ASP A 219 -6.45 32.84 13.05
CA ASP A 219 -5.49 33.62 12.26
C ASP A 219 -4.67 34.58 13.14
N LEU A 220 -3.46 34.17 13.50
CA LEU A 220 -2.56 34.96 14.33
C LEU A 220 -2.04 36.22 13.64
N MET A 221 -2.30 36.44 12.35
CA MET A 221 -1.75 37.57 11.60
C MET A 221 -2.70 38.77 11.54
N SER A 222 -3.99 38.56 11.84
CA SER A 222 -5.02 39.60 11.76
C SER A 222 -6.13 39.50 12.80
N ASP A 223 -6.13 38.47 13.66
CA ASP A 223 -7.07 38.40 14.77
C ASP A 223 -6.61 39.30 15.93
N ASP A 224 -7.40 40.33 16.22
CA ASP A 224 -7.15 41.30 17.29
C ASP A 224 -7.17 40.65 18.69
N GLU A 225 -7.79 39.48 18.87
CA GLU A 225 -7.86 38.76 20.15
C GLU A 225 -6.77 37.69 20.31
N ASN A 226 -6.09 37.33 19.22
CA ASN A 226 -5.10 36.24 19.16
C ASN A 226 -3.82 36.66 18.42
N CYS A 227 -3.43 37.92 18.49
CA CYS A 227 -2.41 38.48 17.62
C CYS A 227 -1.01 37.90 17.92
N GLY A 228 -0.40 37.23 16.96
CA GLY A 228 0.92 36.59 17.09
C GLY A 228 0.97 35.34 17.98
N SER A 229 -0.02 35.15 18.87
CA SER A 229 -0.21 33.96 19.71
C SER A 229 -1.62 33.91 20.30
N CYS A 230 -2.12 32.71 20.61
CA CYS A 230 -3.44 32.53 21.24
C CYS A 230 -3.60 33.36 22.52
N GLY A 231 -4.74 34.04 22.63
CA GLY A 231 -5.10 34.89 23.76
C GLY A 231 -4.32 36.20 23.89
N ASN A 232 -3.47 36.55 22.91
CA ASN A 232 -2.77 37.83 22.91
C ASN A 232 -3.63 38.92 22.24
N ALA A 233 -4.59 39.44 23.01
CA ALA A 233 -5.46 40.52 22.57
C ALA A 233 -4.70 41.86 22.49
N CYS A 234 -4.87 42.57 21.37
CA CYS A 234 -4.35 43.92 21.19
C CYS A 234 -5.08 44.93 22.08
N ALA A 235 -4.44 46.08 22.36
CA ALA A 235 -5.12 47.15 23.04
C ALA A 235 -6.32 47.66 22.20
N ALA A 236 -7.34 48.22 22.84
CA ALA A 236 -8.58 48.66 22.17
C ALA A 236 -8.42 49.70 21.03
N THR A 237 -7.22 50.25 20.84
CA THR A 237 -6.88 51.20 19.77
C THR A 237 -5.86 50.66 18.77
N GLU A 238 -5.43 49.41 18.93
CA GLU A 238 -4.49 48.70 18.07
C GLU A 238 -5.23 47.67 17.22
N ILE A 239 -4.64 47.31 16.08
CA ILE A 239 -5.16 46.28 15.17
C ILE A 239 -4.02 45.30 14.96
N CYS A 240 -4.33 44.02 14.96
CA CYS A 240 -3.37 42.98 14.63
C CYS A 240 -2.97 43.09 13.16
N SER A 241 -1.68 43.34 12.92
CA SER A 241 -1.11 43.35 11.57
C SER A 241 0.18 42.57 11.53
N LEU A 242 0.19 41.52 10.72
CA LEU A 242 1.32 40.61 10.55
C LEU A 242 1.77 39.95 11.86
N GLY A 243 0.84 39.75 12.80
CA GLY A 243 1.10 39.15 14.12
C GLY A 243 1.64 40.12 15.16
N PHE A 244 1.43 41.42 14.96
CA PHE A 244 1.80 42.47 15.91
C PHE A 244 0.63 43.42 16.15
N CYS A 245 0.44 43.78 17.42
CA CYS A 245 -0.17 45.04 17.83
C CYS A 245 0.93 46.13 17.74
#